data_AF-A0A4Q5PEW1-F1
#
_entry.id   AF-A0A4Q5PEW1-F1
#
_cell.length_a   1.000
_cell.length_b   1.000
_cell.length_c   1.000
_cell.angle_alpha   90.00
_cell.angle_beta   90.00
_cell.angle_gamma   90.00
#
_symmetry.space_group_name_H-M   'P 1'
#
loop_
_entity.id
_entity.type
_entity.pdbx_description
1 polymer ?
#
loop_
_entity_poly.entity_id
_entity_poly.type
_entity_poly.pdbx_seq_one_letter_code
_entity_poly.pdbx_strand_id
1 'polypeptide(L)'
;MRIAMIGTGYVGLVSGACFADFGHQVTCVDKDSRKIEALLRGEIPIFEPGLDALVASNVKAGRLAFATDLAGPVAEADAVFIAVGTPSRRGDGHADLSYVHAAAREIADNVRGFTVVITKSTVPVGTGDEVERIIKNANPDADVVVASNPEFLREGAAIRDFKHPDRIVVGTEDERAQKVVAEIYRPLYLNQAPIMYTGRRTAELIKYAANAFLATKITFINEIADLAERTGADVQDVARGIGLDNRIGA
;
A
#
# COMPACT_ATOMS: atom_id res chain seq x y z
N MET A 1 -6.85 8.19 15.06
CA MET A 1 -5.41 8.43 14.84
C MET A 1 -5.23 9.45 13.73
N ARG A 2 -4.09 10.13 13.73
CA ARG A 2 -3.60 11.03 12.68
C ARG A 2 -2.66 10.26 11.76
N ILE A 3 -2.97 10.25 10.47
CA ILE A 3 -2.26 9.50 9.45
C ILE A 3 -1.80 10.46 8.35
N ALA A 4 -0.51 10.48 8.06
CA ALA A 4 0.01 11.08 6.83
C ALA A 4 0.17 10.00 5.76
N MET A 5 -0.37 10.23 4.56
CA MET A 5 -0.30 9.31 3.43
C MET A 5 0.51 9.95 2.31
N ILE A 6 1.77 9.55 2.14
CA ILE A 6 2.68 10.14 1.16
C ILE A 6 2.51 9.41 -0.18
N GLY A 7 2.04 10.13 -1.18
CA GLY A 7 1.67 9.65 -2.51
C GLY A 7 0.15 9.66 -2.71
N THR A 8 -0.31 10.30 -3.79
CA THR A 8 -1.74 10.33 -4.20
C THR A 8 -1.99 9.55 -5.49
N GLY A 9 -1.14 8.55 -5.77
CA GLY A 9 -1.41 7.55 -6.79
C GLY A 9 -2.52 6.59 -6.35
N TYR A 10 -2.74 5.53 -7.15
CA TYR A 10 -3.80 4.54 -6.91
C TYR A 10 -3.80 3.98 -5.47
N VAL A 11 -2.66 3.46 -5.04
CA VAL A 11 -2.50 2.88 -3.69
C VAL A 11 -2.73 3.91 -2.60
N GLY A 12 -2.08 5.07 -2.69
CA GLY A 12 -2.09 6.08 -1.64
C GLY A 12 -3.46 6.75 -1.49
N LEU A 13 -4.09 7.14 -2.60
CA LEU A 13 -5.39 7.81 -2.56
C LEU A 13 -6.50 6.88 -2.07
N VAL A 14 -6.56 5.64 -2.57
CA VAL A 14 -7.56 4.66 -2.10
C VAL A 14 -7.35 4.33 -0.63
N SER A 15 -6.10 4.04 -0.21
CA SER A 15 -5.81 3.72 1.19
C SER A 15 -6.14 4.90 2.11
N GLY A 16 -5.76 6.13 1.73
CA GLY A 16 -6.03 7.33 2.50
C GLY A 16 -7.52 7.62 2.66
N ALA A 17 -8.29 7.50 1.56
CA ALA A 17 -9.75 7.68 1.60
C ALA A 17 -10.43 6.61 2.47
N CYS A 18 -10.03 5.34 2.36
CA CYS A 18 -10.58 4.26 3.19
C CYS A 18 -10.21 4.42 4.67
N PHE A 19 -8.99 4.86 5.00
CA PHE A 19 -8.62 5.14 6.39
C PHE A 19 -9.39 6.33 6.97
N ALA A 20 -9.68 7.36 6.17
CA ALA A 20 -10.54 8.45 6.61
C ALA A 20 -11.98 7.97 6.86
N ASP A 21 -12.47 7.05 6.03
CA ASP A 21 -13.78 6.40 6.17
C ASP A 21 -13.88 5.52 7.43
N PHE A 22 -12.75 4.93 7.84
CA PHE A 22 -12.59 4.23 9.12
C PHE A 22 -12.59 5.16 10.34
N GLY A 23 -12.68 6.48 10.13
CA GLY A 23 -12.77 7.49 11.19
C GLY A 23 -11.43 8.10 11.59
N HIS A 24 -10.34 7.79 10.88
CA HIS A 24 -9.05 8.43 11.13
C HIS A 24 -8.99 9.84 10.53
N GLN A 25 -8.08 10.66 11.06
CA GLN A 25 -7.72 11.95 10.49
C GLN A 25 -6.57 11.72 9.52
N VAL A 26 -6.82 11.87 8.22
CA VAL A 26 -5.88 11.53 7.15
C VAL A 26 -5.52 12.77 6.34
N THR A 27 -4.22 13.02 6.16
CA THR A 27 -3.74 13.96 5.16
C THR A 27 -2.96 13.23 4.08
N CYS A 28 -3.46 13.28 2.84
CA CYS A 28 -2.76 12.74 1.68
C CYS A 28 -1.84 13.82 1.10
N VAL A 29 -0.58 13.48 0.89
CA VAL A 29 0.47 14.43 0.48
C VAL A 29 1.10 13.99 -0.82
N ASP A 30 1.25 14.92 -1.78
CA ASP A 30 1.93 14.67 -3.05
C ASP A 30 2.70 15.91 -3.51
N LYS A 31 3.88 15.71 -4.12
CA LYS A 31 4.70 16.81 -4.62
C LYS A 31 4.13 17.41 -5.92
N ASP A 32 3.29 16.69 -6.66
CA ASP A 32 2.62 17.23 -7.84
C ASP A 32 1.45 18.13 -7.42
N SER A 33 1.69 19.45 -7.41
CA SER A 33 0.68 20.45 -7.04
C SER A 33 -0.58 20.34 -7.90
N ARG A 34 -0.47 19.92 -9.16
CA ARG A 34 -1.63 19.79 -10.06
C ARG A 34 -2.57 18.69 -9.58
N LYS A 35 -2.04 17.58 -9.06
CA LYS A 35 -2.85 16.50 -8.48
C LYS A 35 -3.55 16.98 -7.22
N ILE A 36 -2.83 17.67 -6.34
CA ILE A 36 -3.41 18.19 -5.09
C ILE A 36 -4.48 19.23 -5.38
N GLU A 37 -4.25 20.17 -6.31
CA GLU A 37 -5.25 21.15 -6.72
C GLU A 37 -6.50 20.50 -7.32
N ALA A 38 -6.35 19.45 -8.13
CA ALA A 38 -7.47 18.66 -8.64
C ALA A 38 -8.26 18.00 -7.50
N LEU A 39 -7.58 17.32 -6.57
CA LEU A 39 -8.20 16.67 -5.42
C LEU A 39 -8.93 17.66 -4.51
N LEU A 40 -8.39 18.86 -4.32
CA LEU A 40 -9.04 19.95 -3.57
C LEU A 40 -10.31 20.46 -4.26
N ARG A 41 -10.41 20.35 -5.59
CA ARG A 41 -11.64 20.61 -6.36
C ARG A 41 -12.59 19.40 -6.43
N GLY A 42 -12.24 18.28 -5.82
CA GLY A 42 -13.00 17.03 -5.89
C GLY A 42 -12.82 16.24 -7.19
N GLU A 43 -11.81 16.59 -8.00
CA GLU A 43 -11.46 15.89 -9.23
C GLU A 43 -10.48 14.75 -8.92
N ILE A 44 -10.92 13.50 -9.10
CA ILE A 44 -10.10 12.31 -8.81
C ILE A 44 -9.20 12.01 -10.02
N PRO A 45 -7.86 11.96 -9.86
CA PRO A 45 -6.91 11.81 -10.97
C PRO A 45 -6.75 10.35 -11.47
N ILE A 46 -7.54 9.42 -10.94
CA ILE A 46 -7.51 7.98 -11.26
C ILE A 46 -8.94 7.47 -11.42
N PHE A 47 -9.10 6.38 -12.16
CA PHE A 47 -10.38 5.68 -12.25
C PHE A 47 -10.45 4.57 -11.20
N GLU A 48 -11.31 4.75 -10.21
CA GLU A 48 -11.67 3.72 -9.24
C GLU A 48 -13.15 3.87 -8.87
N PRO A 49 -14.01 2.86 -9.11
CA PRO A 49 -15.45 2.97 -8.86
C PRO A 49 -15.79 3.37 -7.42
N GLY A 50 -16.48 4.49 -7.24
CA GLY A 50 -16.94 5.00 -5.94
C GLY A 50 -15.92 5.80 -5.13
N LEU A 51 -14.70 6.01 -5.66
CA LEU A 51 -13.66 6.77 -4.97
C LEU A 51 -13.99 8.26 -4.85
N ASP A 52 -14.64 8.82 -5.86
CA ASP A 52 -15.13 10.19 -5.89
C ASP A 52 -16.09 10.50 -4.72
N ALA A 53 -17.10 9.66 -4.53
CA ALA A 53 -18.05 9.77 -3.43
C ALA A 53 -17.38 9.55 -2.06
N LEU A 54 -16.46 8.58 -1.98
CA LEU A 54 -15.71 8.28 -0.75
C LEU A 54 -14.83 9.46 -0.32
N VAL A 55 -14.09 10.06 -1.25
CA VAL A 55 -13.26 11.25 -1.01
C VAL A 55 -14.15 12.43 -0.62
N ALA A 56 -15.19 12.74 -1.41
CA ALA A 56 -16.06 13.88 -1.14
C ALA A 56 -16.73 13.82 0.23
N SER A 57 -17.21 12.63 0.63
CA SER A 57 -17.84 12.45 1.95
C SER A 57 -16.87 12.63 3.11
N ASN A 58 -15.62 12.15 2.99
CA ASN A 58 -14.61 12.27 4.04
C ASN A 58 -13.97 13.65 4.11
N VAL A 59 -13.84 14.36 2.98
CA VAL A 59 -13.47 15.78 2.95
C VAL A 59 -14.55 16.62 3.64
N LYS A 60 -15.83 16.40 3.29
CA LYS A 60 -16.96 17.09 3.93
C LYS A 60 -17.03 16.84 5.44
N ALA A 61 -16.67 15.63 5.87
CA ALA A 61 -16.63 15.26 7.28
C ALA A 61 -15.38 15.77 8.03
N GLY A 62 -14.45 16.46 7.35
CA GLY A 62 -13.22 16.98 7.96
C GLY A 62 -12.27 15.87 8.44
N ARG A 63 -12.28 14.71 7.78
CA ARG A 63 -11.40 13.57 8.09
C ARG A 63 -10.33 13.31 7.03
N LEU A 64 -10.51 13.85 5.82
CA LEU A 64 -9.56 13.74 4.72
C LEU A 64 -9.14 15.13 4.25
N ALA A 65 -7.85 15.37 4.23
CA ALA A 65 -7.22 16.58 3.72
C ALA A 65 -6.16 16.25 2.67
N PHE A 66 -5.80 17.24 1.85
CA PHE A 66 -4.76 17.15 0.83
C PHE A 66 -3.74 18.27 1.02
N ALA A 67 -2.45 17.97 0.85
CA ALA A 67 -1.37 18.95 0.98
C ALA A 67 -0.23 18.65 0.00
N THR A 68 0.58 19.65 -0.30
CA THR A 68 1.85 19.47 -1.04
C THR A 68 3.07 19.40 -0.13
N ASP A 69 2.94 19.94 1.08
CA ASP A 69 3.99 19.97 2.10
C ASP A 69 3.81 18.83 3.11
N LEU A 70 4.92 18.20 3.48
CA LEU A 70 4.94 17.10 4.44
C LEU A 70 5.11 17.57 5.88
N ALA A 71 5.62 18.79 6.11
CA ALA A 71 6.08 19.20 7.43
C ALA A 71 4.98 19.13 8.50
N GLY A 72 3.85 19.79 8.25
CA GLY A 72 2.69 19.75 9.15
C GLY A 72 2.12 18.34 9.35
N PRO A 73 1.73 17.64 8.27
CA PRO A 73 1.15 16.31 8.35
C PRO A 73 2.04 15.28 9.07
N VAL A 74 3.36 15.31 8.85
CA VAL A 74 4.30 14.37 9.48
C VAL A 74 4.55 14.72 10.95
N ALA A 75 4.65 16.01 11.30
CA ALA A 75 4.92 16.43 12.67
C ALA A 75 3.81 16.03 13.67
N GLU A 76 2.58 15.84 13.20
CA GLU A 76 1.43 15.49 14.04
C GLU A 76 0.96 14.04 13.86
N ALA A 77 1.65 13.23 13.04
CA ALA A 77 1.20 11.89 12.66
C ALA A 77 1.56 10.82 13.70
N ASP A 78 0.56 10.00 14.06
CA ASP A 78 0.79 8.74 14.78
C ASP A 78 1.43 7.69 13.84
N ALA A 79 1.05 7.74 12.55
CA ALA A 79 1.57 6.87 11.51
C ALA A 79 1.74 7.61 10.18
N VAL A 80 2.84 7.31 9.49
CA VAL A 80 3.15 7.87 8.16
C VAL A 80 3.28 6.73 7.17
N PHE A 81 2.42 6.69 6.15
CA PHE A 81 2.50 5.71 5.07
C PHE A 81 3.31 6.25 3.90
N ILE A 82 4.25 5.46 3.41
CA ILE A 82 4.97 5.71 2.16
C ILE A 82 4.31 4.88 1.05
N ALA A 83 3.49 5.53 0.23
CA ALA A 83 2.70 4.95 -0.87
C ALA A 83 3.02 5.61 -2.22
N VAL A 84 4.29 5.98 -2.41
CA VAL A 84 4.80 6.54 -3.67
C VAL A 84 5.07 5.43 -4.70
N GLY A 85 5.17 5.80 -5.98
CA GLY A 85 5.48 4.84 -7.03
C GLY A 85 6.92 4.31 -6.92
N THR A 86 7.09 3.04 -7.30
CA THR A 86 8.39 2.36 -7.43
C THR A 86 8.54 1.80 -8.86
N PRO A 87 8.54 2.67 -9.88
CA PRO A 87 8.60 2.23 -11.27
C PRO A 87 9.90 1.48 -11.57
N SER A 88 9.92 0.68 -12.64
CA SER A 88 11.17 0.10 -13.12
C SER A 88 12.14 1.18 -13.58
N ARG A 89 13.36 1.13 -13.09
CA ARG A 89 14.47 1.97 -13.51
C ARG A 89 14.80 1.69 -14.97
N ARG A 90 15.05 2.76 -15.73
CA ARG A 90 15.48 2.66 -17.12
C ARG A 90 16.84 1.98 -17.19
N GLY A 91 16.95 0.94 -18.02
CA GLY A 91 18.22 0.27 -18.33
C GLY A 91 18.33 -1.14 -17.74
N ASP A 92 18.13 -1.30 -16.44
CA ASP A 92 18.37 -2.56 -15.74
C ASP A 92 17.11 -3.20 -15.12
N GLY A 93 15.97 -2.53 -15.17
CA GLY A 93 14.67 -3.07 -14.72
C GLY A 93 14.50 -3.17 -13.21
N HIS A 94 15.50 -2.78 -12.42
CA HIS A 94 15.41 -2.72 -10.96
C HIS A 94 14.36 -1.70 -10.51
N ALA A 95 13.78 -1.89 -9.32
CA ALA A 95 12.85 -0.91 -8.75
C ALA A 95 13.56 0.42 -8.47
N ASP A 96 12.97 1.53 -8.93
CA ASP A 96 13.43 2.89 -8.59
C ASP A 96 12.94 3.27 -7.18
N LEU A 97 13.87 3.31 -6.23
CA LEU A 97 13.61 3.65 -4.83
C LEU A 97 13.85 5.12 -4.50
N SER A 98 14.18 5.95 -5.50
CA SER A 98 14.50 7.37 -5.29
C SER A 98 13.38 8.12 -4.56
N TYR A 99 12.11 7.86 -4.93
CA TYR A 99 10.94 8.47 -4.29
C TYR A 99 10.75 8.02 -2.85
N VAL A 100 10.94 6.72 -2.57
CA VAL A 100 10.84 6.15 -1.21
C VAL A 100 11.92 6.75 -0.31
N HIS A 101 13.16 6.81 -0.79
CA HIS A 101 14.28 7.37 -0.04
C HIS A 101 14.15 8.89 0.17
N ALA A 102 13.57 9.61 -0.80
CA ALA A 102 13.27 11.03 -0.64
C ALA A 102 12.20 11.26 0.42
N ALA A 103 11.10 10.49 0.39
CA ALA A 103 10.08 10.53 1.42
C ALA A 103 10.65 10.22 2.81
N ALA A 104 11.51 9.20 2.94
CA ALA A 104 12.16 8.85 4.20
C ALA A 104 13.01 10.00 4.78
N ARG A 105 13.77 10.71 3.94
CA ARG A 105 14.54 11.91 4.37
C ARG A 105 13.62 13.01 4.86
N GLU A 106 12.58 13.33 4.09
CA GLU A 106 11.66 14.40 4.44
C GLU A 106 10.82 14.08 5.68
N ILE A 107 10.52 12.80 5.92
CA ILE A 107 9.94 12.35 7.19
C ILE A 107 10.91 12.65 8.35
N ALA A 108 12.19 12.29 8.21
CA ALA A 108 13.18 12.48 9.26
C ALA A 108 13.34 13.95 9.68
N ASP A 109 13.26 14.87 8.72
CA ASP A 109 13.36 16.32 8.95
C ASP A 109 12.18 16.88 9.75
N ASN A 110 11.01 16.23 9.65
CA ASN A 110 9.74 16.77 10.12
C ASN A 110 9.08 15.97 11.25
N VAL A 111 9.49 14.74 11.51
CA VAL A 111 8.90 13.89 12.55
C VAL A 111 9.09 14.51 13.93
N ARG A 112 8.01 14.53 14.72
CA ARG A 112 7.99 15.00 16.11
C ARG A 112 7.28 13.96 16.97
N GLY A 113 7.97 13.43 17.97
CA GLY A 113 7.43 12.37 18.84
C GLY A 113 7.49 10.98 18.21
N PHE A 114 6.81 10.04 18.86
CA PHE A 114 6.79 8.65 18.41
C PHE A 114 5.90 8.48 17.18
N THR A 115 6.47 7.95 16.10
CA THR A 115 5.74 7.74 14.84
C THR A 115 6.09 6.40 14.20
N VAL A 116 5.09 5.70 13.68
CA VAL A 116 5.31 4.48 12.89
C VAL A 116 5.35 4.83 11.41
N VAL A 117 6.50 4.62 10.77
CA VAL A 117 6.68 4.81 9.33
C VAL A 117 6.43 3.49 8.62
N ILE A 118 5.42 3.47 7.75
CA ILE A 118 4.88 2.25 7.15
C ILE A 118 5.12 2.28 5.65
N THR A 119 6.01 1.43 5.16
CA THR A 119 6.22 1.27 3.72
C THR A 119 5.09 0.44 3.13
N LYS A 120 4.25 1.10 2.34
CA LYS A 120 3.14 0.48 1.59
C LYS A 120 3.46 0.28 0.11
N SER A 121 4.39 1.08 -0.41
CA SER A 121 4.97 0.95 -1.74
C SER A 121 5.53 -0.46 -1.93
N THR A 122 5.39 -1.03 -3.14
CA THR A 122 6.03 -2.32 -3.45
C THR A 122 7.53 -2.12 -3.59
N VAL A 123 8.30 -2.60 -2.62
CA VAL A 123 9.75 -2.38 -2.52
C VAL A 123 10.53 -3.69 -2.37
N PRO A 124 11.73 -3.82 -2.96
CA PRO A 124 12.57 -5.00 -2.76
C PRO A 124 12.91 -5.25 -1.29
N VAL A 125 13.24 -6.50 -0.99
CA VAL A 125 13.62 -6.94 0.36
C VAL A 125 14.83 -6.15 0.88
N GLY A 126 14.74 -5.64 2.10
CA GLY A 126 15.76 -4.82 2.75
C GLY A 126 15.53 -3.31 2.62
N THR A 127 14.53 -2.87 1.85
CA THR A 127 14.23 -1.44 1.69
C THR A 127 13.80 -0.80 3.00
N GLY A 128 13.04 -1.50 3.85
CA GLY A 128 12.66 -1.02 5.18
C GLY A 128 13.85 -0.77 6.09
N ASP A 129 14.92 -1.57 5.96
CA ASP A 129 16.16 -1.37 6.71
C ASP A 129 16.89 -0.12 6.22
N GLU A 130 16.88 0.12 4.91
CA GLU A 130 17.44 1.33 4.29
C GLU A 130 16.66 2.59 4.67
N VAL A 131 15.32 2.53 4.69
CA VAL A 131 14.46 3.62 5.18
C VAL A 131 14.78 3.94 6.64
N GLU A 132 14.91 2.91 7.50
CA GLU A 132 15.29 3.09 8.90
C GLU A 132 16.67 3.76 9.03
N ARG A 133 17.65 3.31 8.24
CA ARG A 133 18.99 3.90 8.21
C ARG A 133 18.98 5.36 7.74
N ILE A 134 18.21 5.69 6.71
CA ILE A 134 18.07 7.05 6.20
C ILE A 134 17.50 7.97 7.29
N ILE A 135 16.43 7.54 7.97
CA ILE A 135 15.79 8.32 9.02
C ILE A 135 16.75 8.55 10.19
N LYS A 136 17.38 7.48 10.71
CA LYS A 136 18.34 7.57 11.82
C LYS A 136 19.57 8.43 11.49
N ASN A 137 20.05 8.38 10.26
CA ASN A 137 21.20 9.19 9.84
C ASN A 137 20.86 10.68 9.73
N ALA A 138 19.65 11.02 9.27
CA ALA A 138 19.21 12.41 9.14
C ALA A 138 18.77 12.99 10.50
N ASN A 139 18.14 12.16 11.35
CA ASN A 139 17.66 12.55 12.67
C ASN A 139 17.94 11.41 13.69
N PRO A 140 19.12 11.42 14.35
CA PRO A 140 19.50 10.38 15.31
C PRO A 140 18.59 10.26 16.53
N ASP A 141 17.86 11.34 16.87
CA ASP A 141 16.96 11.40 18.02
C ASP A 141 15.50 11.05 17.65
N ALA A 142 15.23 10.67 16.40
CA ALA A 142 13.89 10.31 15.95
C ALA A 142 13.39 9.02 16.65
N ASP A 143 12.30 9.12 17.41
CA ASP A 143 11.59 7.95 17.97
C ASP A 143 10.67 7.34 16.90
N VAL A 144 11.28 6.70 15.90
CA VAL A 144 10.56 6.11 14.76
C VAL A 144 10.75 4.61 14.72
N VAL A 145 9.65 3.90 14.44
CA VAL A 145 9.68 2.48 14.06
C VAL A 145 9.29 2.35 12.60
N VAL A 146 10.14 1.68 11.80
CA VAL A 146 9.85 1.38 10.39
C VAL A 146 9.22 0.00 10.26
N ALA A 147 8.03 -0.05 9.67
CA ALA A 147 7.27 -1.26 9.39
C ALA A 147 7.01 -1.42 7.87
N SER A 148 6.72 -2.64 7.45
CA SER A 148 6.25 -2.94 6.08
C SER A 148 4.77 -3.33 6.13
N ASN A 149 3.93 -2.72 5.28
CA ASN A 149 2.53 -3.11 5.11
C ASN A 149 2.17 -3.05 3.62
N PRO A 150 2.57 -4.08 2.85
CA PRO A 150 2.30 -4.11 1.42
C PRO A 150 0.79 -4.07 1.15
N GLU A 151 0.44 -3.55 -0.01
CA GLU A 151 -0.93 -3.56 -0.53
C GLU A 151 -1.16 -4.79 -1.43
N PHE A 152 -2.41 -5.21 -1.61
CA PHE A 152 -2.79 -6.31 -2.52
C PHE A 152 -4.05 -5.95 -3.31
N LEU A 153 -4.20 -4.67 -3.63
CA LEU A 153 -5.38 -4.11 -4.26
C LEU A 153 -5.34 -4.37 -5.76
N ARG A 154 -6.49 -4.63 -6.38
CA ARG A 154 -6.62 -4.68 -7.84
C ARG A 154 -7.13 -3.35 -8.37
N GLU A 155 -6.62 -2.94 -9.53
CA GLU A 155 -7.13 -1.79 -10.26
C GLU A 155 -8.59 -2.01 -10.67
N GLY A 156 -9.48 -1.06 -10.35
CA GLY A 156 -10.92 -1.15 -10.61
C GLY A 156 -11.76 -1.84 -9.53
N ALA A 157 -11.12 -2.36 -8.47
CA ALA A 157 -11.80 -3.01 -7.34
C ALA A 157 -11.13 -2.72 -5.98
N ALA A 158 -10.25 -1.73 -5.90
CA ALA A 158 -9.42 -1.49 -4.72
C ALA A 158 -10.20 -1.07 -3.49
N ILE A 159 -11.30 -0.31 -3.61
CA ILE A 159 -12.10 0.03 -2.42
C ILE A 159 -12.66 -1.25 -1.79
N ARG A 160 -13.17 -2.17 -2.60
CA ARG A 160 -13.67 -3.47 -2.14
C ARG A 160 -12.53 -4.29 -1.54
N ASP A 161 -11.42 -4.42 -2.25
CA ASP A 161 -10.27 -5.22 -1.81
C ASP A 161 -9.66 -4.66 -0.50
N PHE A 162 -9.70 -3.34 -0.30
CA PHE A 162 -9.24 -2.70 0.93
C PHE A 162 -10.20 -2.91 2.10
N LYS A 163 -11.52 -2.82 1.87
CA LYS A 163 -12.55 -2.98 2.91
C LYS A 163 -12.81 -4.44 3.28
N HIS A 164 -12.55 -5.36 2.36
CA HIS A 164 -12.73 -6.81 2.55
C HIS A 164 -11.46 -7.57 2.12
N PRO A 165 -10.31 -7.33 2.76
CA PRO A 165 -9.08 -7.99 2.37
C PRO A 165 -9.10 -9.45 2.84
N ASP A 166 -8.55 -10.36 2.04
CA ASP A 166 -8.36 -11.77 2.48
C ASP A 166 -7.45 -11.85 3.72
N ARG A 167 -6.51 -10.89 3.82
CA ARG A 167 -5.50 -10.76 4.88
C ARG A 167 -4.85 -9.39 4.83
N ILE A 168 -4.30 -8.95 5.96
CA ILE A 168 -3.47 -7.75 6.08
C ILE A 168 -2.07 -8.20 6.53
N VAL A 169 -1.05 -7.97 5.72
CA VAL A 169 0.33 -8.35 6.05
C VAL A 169 1.04 -7.20 6.73
N VAL A 170 1.66 -7.44 7.88
CA VAL A 170 2.40 -6.43 8.64
C VAL A 170 3.77 -6.98 9.04
N GLY A 171 4.82 -6.34 8.54
CA GLY A 171 6.21 -6.65 8.83
C GLY A 171 6.78 -5.74 9.91
N THR A 172 6.77 -6.19 11.17
CA THR A 172 7.41 -5.52 12.31
C THR A 172 7.51 -6.46 13.51
N GLU A 173 8.60 -6.34 14.27
CA GLU A 173 8.81 -7.05 15.55
C GLU A 173 8.62 -6.13 16.76
N ASP A 174 8.47 -4.81 16.56
CA ASP A 174 8.28 -3.84 17.64
C ASP A 174 6.80 -3.78 18.05
N GLU A 175 6.53 -4.07 19.33
CA GLU A 175 5.18 -4.11 19.91
C GLU A 175 4.44 -2.75 19.86
N ARG A 176 5.17 -1.62 19.94
CA ARG A 176 4.56 -0.29 19.83
C ARG A 176 4.00 -0.10 18.43
N ALA A 177 4.74 -0.51 17.39
CA ALA A 177 4.25 -0.47 16.03
C ALA A 177 3.08 -1.44 15.79
N GLN A 178 3.11 -2.65 16.37
CA GLN A 178 1.98 -3.57 16.28
C GLN A 178 0.69 -2.98 16.88
N LYS A 179 0.78 -2.31 18.04
CA LYS A 179 -0.37 -1.62 18.66
C LYS A 179 -0.94 -0.51 17.77
N VAL A 180 -0.07 0.32 17.19
CA VAL A 180 -0.48 1.39 16.26
C VAL A 180 -1.17 0.81 15.03
N VAL A 181 -0.59 -0.21 14.39
CA VAL A 181 -1.18 -0.83 13.19
C VAL A 181 -2.48 -1.58 13.51
N ALA A 182 -2.57 -2.23 14.67
CA ALA A 182 -3.81 -2.87 15.13
C ALA A 182 -4.94 -1.85 15.31
N GLU A 183 -4.67 -0.66 15.84
CA GLU A 183 -5.67 0.39 15.99
C GLU A 183 -6.09 0.99 14.64
N ILE A 184 -5.15 1.18 13.70
CA ILE A 184 -5.44 1.63 12.32
C ILE A 184 -6.42 0.66 11.62
N TYR A 185 -6.19 -0.64 11.77
CA TYR A 185 -7.00 -1.65 11.11
C TYR A 185 -8.15 -2.18 11.97
N ARG A 186 -8.36 -1.63 13.18
CA ARG A 186 -9.40 -2.08 14.11
C ARG A 186 -10.80 -2.12 13.49
N PRO A 187 -11.22 -1.16 12.63
CA PRO A 187 -12.54 -1.22 11.99
C PRO A 187 -12.76 -2.43 11.08
N LEU A 188 -11.69 -3.09 10.61
CA LEU A 188 -11.77 -4.31 9.78
C LEU A 188 -11.98 -5.59 10.59
N TYR A 189 -11.87 -5.58 11.92
CA TYR A 189 -12.16 -6.77 12.74
C TYR A 189 -13.60 -7.27 12.56
N LEU A 190 -14.55 -6.36 12.25
CA LEU A 190 -15.93 -6.72 11.94
C LEU A 190 -16.04 -7.61 10.71
N ASN A 191 -15.10 -7.48 9.77
CA ASN A 191 -15.03 -8.27 8.54
C ASN A 191 -14.16 -9.52 8.68
N GLN A 192 -13.69 -9.84 9.90
CA GLN A 192 -12.85 -11.00 10.22
C GLN A 192 -11.57 -11.12 9.38
N ALA A 193 -11.07 -10.02 8.80
CA ALA A 193 -9.84 -10.04 8.05
C ALA A 193 -8.64 -10.23 8.99
N PRO A 194 -7.86 -11.31 8.85
CA PRO A 194 -6.74 -11.57 9.75
C PRO A 194 -5.57 -10.61 9.47
N ILE A 195 -5.00 -10.05 10.55
CA ILE A 195 -3.71 -9.38 10.48
C ILE A 195 -2.61 -10.43 10.70
N MET A 196 -1.77 -10.61 9.69
CA MET A 196 -0.61 -11.49 9.71
C MET A 196 0.64 -10.68 10.06
N TYR A 197 1.11 -10.80 11.30
CA TYR A 197 2.39 -10.24 11.72
C TYR A 197 3.55 -11.14 11.32
N THR A 198 4.63 -10.54 10.83
CA THR A 198 5.86 -11.23 10.43
C THR A 198 7.06 -10.29 10.52
N GLY A 199 8.25 -10.77 10.19
CA GLY A 199 9.46 -9.94 10.08
C GLY A 199 9.36 -8.97 8.90
N ARG A 200 9.99 -7.80 9.01
CA ARG A 200 9.93 -6.72 8.00
C ARG A 200 10.30 -7.19 6.59
N ARG A 201 11.45 -7.86 6.46
CA ARG A 201 11.93 -8.45 5.19
C ARG A 201 10.99 -9.51 4.63
N THR A 202 10.35 -10.29 5.49
CA THR A 202 9.37 -11.31 5.08
C THR A 202 8.13 -10.66 4.48
N ALA A 203 7.61 -9.60 5.08
CA ALA A 203 6.47 -8.86 4.53
C ALA A 203 6.78 -8.25 3.15
N GLU A 204 7.97 -7.68 2.96
CA GLU A 204 8.43 -7.19 1.66
C GLU A 204 8.47 -8.31 0.61
N LEU A 205 9.00 -9.48 0.99
CA LEU A 205 9.07 -10.64 0.09
C LEU A 205 7.69 -11.19 -0.26
N ILE A 206 6.74 -11.22 0.68
CA ILE A 206 5.38 -11.75 0.45
C ILE A 206 4.71 -11.02 -0.72
N LYS A 207 4.89 -9.70 -0.84
CA LYS A 207 4.30 -8.94 -1.96
C LYS A 207 4.83 -9.41 -3.31
N TYR A 208 6.14 -9.55 -3.44
CA TYR A 208 6.76 -10.05 -4.66
C TYR A 208 6.38 -11.50 -4.95
N ALA A 209 6.41 -12.37 -3.93
CA ALA A 209 6.05 -13.77 -4.07
C ALA A 209 4.60 -13.95 -4.53
N ALA A 210 3.65 -13.18 -3.97
CA ALA A 210 2.25 -13.22 -4.36
C ALA A 210 2.04 -12.78 -5.82
N ASN A 211 2.58 -11.62 -6.20
CA ASN A 211 2.45 -11.11 -7.56
C ASN A 211 3.14 -12.03 -8.58
N ALA A 212 4.34 -12.54 -8.26
CA ALA A 212 5.06 -13.48 -9.12
C ALA A 212 4.29 -14.80 -9.28
N PHE A 213 3.70 -15.32 -8.21
CA PHE A 213 2.91 -16.55 -8.29
C PHE A 213 1.63 -16.38 -9.14
N LEU A 214 0.95 -15.24 -9.01
CA LEU A 214 -0.21 -14.92 -9.88
C LEU A 214 0.20 -14.83 -11.34
N ALA A 215 1.32 -14.17 -11.65
CA ALA A 215 1.86 -14.13 -13.01
C ALA A 215 2.19 -15.53 -13.52
N THR A 216 2.81 -16.38 -12.70
CA THR A 216 3.10 -17.78 -13.05
C THR A 216 1.84 -18.57 -13.36
N LYS A 217 0.75 -18.43 -12.58
CA LYS A 217 -0.53 -19.11 -12.86
C LYS A 217 -1.08 -18.72 -14.24
N ILE A 218 -1.01 -17.43 -14.58
CA ILE A 218 -1.48 -16.92 -15.89
C ILE A 218 -0.60 -17.44 -17.02
N THR A 219 0.72 -17.32 -16.91
CA THR A 219 1.64 -17.82 -17.94
C THR A 219 1.51 -19.32 -18.11
N PHE A 220 1.36 -20.07 -17.02
CA PHE A 220 1.16 -21.52 -17.07
C PHE A 220 -0.09 -21.88 -17.88
N ILE A 221 -1.24 -21.26 -17.61
CA ILE A 221 -2.47 -21.60 -18.35
C ILE A 221 -2.40 -21.13 -19.82
N ASN A 222 -1.67 -20.04 -20.12
CA ASN A 222 -1.43 -19.61 -21.50
C ASN A 222 -0.61 -20.65 -22.28
N GLU A 223 0.47 -21.20 -21.70
CA GLU A 223 1.25 -22.27 -22.33
C GLU A 223 0.41 -23.55 -22.55
N ILE A 224 -0.50 -23.85 -21.63
CA ILE A 224 -1.47 -24.94 -21.80
C ILE A 224 -2.49 -24.63 -22.90
N ALA A 225 -2.89 -23.37 -23.07
CA ALA A 225 -3.77 -22.94 -24.16
C ALA A 225 -3.11 -23.20 -25.53
N ASP A 226 -1.84 -22.82 -25.70
CA ASP A 226 -1.07 -23.08 -26.93
C ASP A 226 -0.98 -24.57 -27.26
N LEU A 227 -0.86 -25.44 -26.23
CA LEU A 227 -0.90 -26.89 -26.41
C LEU A 227 -2.32 -27.40 -26.75
N ALA A 228 -3.35 -26.83 -26.13
CA ALA A 228 -4.73 -27.18 -26.37
C ALA A 228 -5.12 -26.94 -27.84
N GLU A 229 -4.70 -25.81 -28.42
CA GLU A 229 -4.90 -25.50 -29.84
C GLU A 229 -4.30 -26.55 -30.78
N ARG A 230 -3.12 -27.09 -30.44
CA ARG A 230 -2.42 -28.09 -31.26
C ARG A 230 -3.00 -29.50 -31.12
N THR A 231 -3.68 -29.78 -30.02
CA THR A 231 -4.21 -31.11 -29.68
C THR A 231 -5.72 -31.23 -29.86
N GLY A 232 -6.42 -30.12 -30.11
CA GLY A 232 -7.87 -30.06 -30.23
C GLY A 232 -8.61 -30.11 -28.88
N ALA A 233 -7.92 -29.79 -27.77
CA ALA A 233 -8.52 -29.69 -26.45
C ALA A 233 -9.14 -28.29 -26.20
N ASP A 234 -10.09 -28.20 -25.27
CA ASP A 234 -10.66 -26.92 -24.81
C ASP A 234 -9.97 -26.45 -23.52
N VAL A 235 -9.23 -25.33 -23.61
CA VAL A 235 -8.51 -24.78 -22.45
C VAL A 235 -9.44 -24.32 -21.33
N GLN A 236 -10.68 -23.93 -21.61
CA GLN A 236 -11.65 -23.52 -20.58
C GLN A 236 -12.08 -24.72 -19.73
N ASP A 237 -12.30 -25.88 -20.37
CA ASP A 237 -12.61 -27.12 -19.66
C ASP A 237 -11.37 -27.64 -18.90
N VAL A 238 -10.16 -27.48 -19.44
CA VAL A 238 -8.91 -27.80 -18.71
C VAL A 238 -8.76 -26.90 -17.47
N ALA A 239 -8.93 -25.58 -17.62
CA ALA A 239 -8.86 -24.63 -16.51
C ALA A 239 -9.90 -24.94 -15.44
N ARG A 240 -11.14 -25.24 -15.83
CA ARG A 240 -12.18 -25.70 -14.90
C ARG A 240 -11.79 -27.02 -14.22
N GLY A 241 -11.30 -27.98 -14.98
CA GLY A 241 -10.92 -29.30 -14.49
C GLY A 241 -9.84 -29.24 -13.40
N ILE A 242 -8.79 -28.44 -13.60
CA ILE A 242 -7.74 -28.24 -12.59
C ILE A 242 -8.17 -27.32 -11.45
N GLY A 243 -9.04 -26.32 -11.73
CA GLY A 243 -9.50 -25.35 -10.74
C GLY A 243 -10.46 -25.92 -9.69
N LEU A 244 -11.09 -27.07 -9.98
CA LEU A 244 -11.87 -27.84 -9.00
C LEU A 244 -11.01 -28.46 -7.89
N ASP A 245 -9.68 -28.52 -8.07
CA ASP A 245 -8.75 -28.95 -7.03
C ASP A 245 -8.43 -27.79 -6.08
N ASN A 246 -8.84 -27.91 -4.82
CA ASN A 246 -8.65 -26.90 -3.78
C ASN A 246 -7.16 -26.54 -3.51
N ARG A 247 -6.21 -27.36 -3.93
CA ARG A 247 -4.77 -27.06 -3.82
C ARG A 247 -4.31 -26.03 -4.86
N ILE A 248 -5.03 -25.90 -5.97
CA ILE A 248 -4.77 -24.97 -7.08
C ILE A 248 -5.66 -23.73 -6.93
N GLY A 249 -6.94 -23.98 -6.61
CA GLY A 249 -7.98 -22.96 -6.54
C GLY A 249 -8.45 -22.51 -7.92
N ALA A 250 -9.65 -21.93 -7.94
CA ALA A 250 -10.27 -21.32 -9.12
C ALA A 250 -9.50 -20.10 -9.64
#